data_AF-A0A7W1A271-F1
#
_entry.id   AF-A0A7W1A271-F1
#
_cell.length_a   1.000
_cell.length_b   1.000
_cell.length_c   1.000
_cell.angle_alpha   90.00
_cell.angle_beta   90.00
_cell.angle_gamma   90.00
#
_symmetry.space_group_name_H-M   'P 1'
#
loop_
_entity.id
_entity.type
_entity.pdbx_description
1 polymer ?
#
loop_
_entity_poly.entity_id
_entity_poly.type
_entity_poly.pdbx_seq_one_letter_code
_entity_poly.pdbx_strand_id
1 'polypeptide(L)'
;PATQTSAAQGQLGFEASTPREWVAQIRAESKASRVAEAREAREVEAAESHSQLADGSGPVPAAGFFSSLRYLGQLDLTYLVCDGDGELVLVDQHSAHERVELERLRGQRGSADVAVQRLLFPQTIDATAAEIELVGRVGDALALVGYEVEAFGAATLAIKAVPAGVRHTDPTQLLRRLLAEWATEGAPSDEERVERLLAEIACHSVVRAGDRLSPGEAEALLKKLDGTEHASVGPHGRPVLLRLPLAEIARRFGR
;
A
#
# COMPACT_ATOMS: atom_id res chain seq x y z
N PRO A 1 -20.79 77.85 -7.64
CA PRO A 1 -21.12 78.17 -6.23
C PRO A 1 -21.53 76.88 -5.48
N ALA A 2 -20.57 76.19 -4.88
CA ALA A 2 -20.07 76.45 -3.53
C ALA A 2 -20.97 75.82 -2.44
N THR A 3 -20.49 74.67 -1.96
CA THR A 3 -20.26 74.31 -0.55
C THR A 3 -21.39 74.38 0.48
N GLN A 4 -21.59 73.22 1.11
CA GLN A 4 -21.68 72.93 2.56
C GLN A 4 -22.74 73.67 3.40
N THR A 5 -23.53 72.92 4.18
CA THR A 5 -23.35 72.77 5.66
C THR A 5 -24.41 71.85 6.27
N SER A 6 -23.90 70.81 6.94
CA SER A 6 -24.33 70.09 8.17
C SER A 6 -25.73 70.25 8.81
N ALA A 7 -26.34 69.07 9.02
CA ALA A 7 -27.01 68.50 10.21
C ALA A 7 -28.26 69.15 10.85
N ALA A 8 -29.33 68.34 10.91
CA ALA A 8 -30.29 68.28 12.03
C ALA A 8 -30.85 66.85 12.17
N GLN A 9 -31.00 66.42 13.43
CA GLN A 9 -31.39 65.09 13.92
C GLN A 9 -32.90 64.82 13.80
N GLY A 10 -33.30 63.52 13.85
CA GLY A 10 -34.70 63.12 14.06
C GLY A 10 -34.99 61.60 14.07
N GLN A 11 -34.68 60.94 15.18
CA GLN A 11 -35.36 59.80 15.85
C GLN A 11 -35.85 58.51 15.11
N LEU A 12 -35.09 57.43 15.37
CA LEU A 12 -35.44 56.10 15.94
C LEU A 12 -36.88 55.55 15.90
N GLY A 13 -36.98 54.30 15.40
CA GLY A 13 -37.98 53.30 15.81
C GLY A 13 -37.30 51.95 16.03
N PHE A 14 -36.89 51.66 17.26
CA PHE A 14 -36.48 50.31 17.71
C PHE A 14 -37.63 49.75 18.55
N GLU A 15 -38.35 48.75 18.04
CA GLU A 15 -39.34 48.01 18.81
C GLU A 15 -38.63 47.20 19.89
N ALA A 16 -38.91 47.51 21.16
CA ALA A 16 -38.36 46.79 22.30
C ALA A 16 -39.10 45.45 22.48
N SER A 17 -38.45 44.36 22.09
CA SER A 17 -38.92 42.99 22.41
C SER A 17 -39.03 42.80 23.93
N THR A 18 -40.09 42.15 24.41
CA THR A 18 -40.27 41.88 25.83
C THR A 18 -39.18 40.91 26.34
N PRO A 19 -38.81 40.94 27.65
CA PRO A 19 -37.80 40.03 28.20
C PRO A 19 -38.09 38.54 27.97
N ARG A 20 -39.36 38.15 27.79
CA ARG A 20 -39.77 36.77 27.47
C ARG A 20 -39.50 36.40 26.01
N GLU A 21 -39.70 37.33 25.08
CA GLU A 21 -39.42 37.13 23.64
C GLU A 21 -37.91 37.05 23.39
N TRP A 22 -37.13 37.90 24.08
CA TRP A 22 -35.67 37.86 24.02
C TRP A 22 -35.09 36.53 24.53
N VAL A 23 -35.59 36.00 25.66
CA VAL A 23 -35.17 34.68 26.18
C VAL A 23 -35.60 33.53 25.26
N ALA A 24 -36.78 33.62 24.63
CA ALA A 24 -37.26 32.60 23.69
C ALA A 24 -36.41 32.58 22.41
N GLN A 25 -36.04 33.75 21.90
CA GLN A 25 -35.19 33.90 20.73
C GLN A 25 -33.77 33.36 20.97
N ILE A 26 -33.14 33.70 22.11
CA ILE A 26 -31.83 33.14 22.48
C ILE A 26 -31.86 31.62 22.59
N ARG A 27 -32.94 31.03 23.13
CA ARG A 27 -33.08 29.57 23.21
C ARG A 27 -33.27 28.93 21.83
N ALA A 28 -34.00 29.56 20.93
CA ALA A 28 -34.20 29.08 19.57
C ALA A 28 -32.89 29.14 18.76
N GLU A 29 -32.16 30.24 18.86
CA GLU A 29 -30.83 30.42 18.24
C GLU A 29 -29.80 29.42 18.82
N SER A 30 -29.80 29.21 20.15
CA SER A 30 -28.95 28.21 20.80
C SER A 30 -29.28 26.77 20.37
N LYS A 31 -30.57 26.46 20.17
CA LYS A 31 -31.01 25.13 19.68
C LYS A 31 -30.62 24.93 18.21
N ALA A 32 -30.76 25.96 17.38
CA ALA A 32 -30.33 25.92 15.99
C ALA A 32 -28.81 25.76 15.86
N SER A 33 -28.02 26.46 16.67
CA SER A 33 -26.55 26.32 16.75
C SER A 33 -26.14 24.89 17.09
N ARG A 34 -26.75 24.28 18.12
CA ARG A 34 -26.43 22.91 18.54
C ARG A 34 -26.80 21.86 17.49
N VAL A 35 -27.85 22.10 16.70
CA VAL A 35 -28.24 21.20 15.60
C VAL A 35 -27.31 21.36 14.40
N ALA A 36 -26.85 22.58 14.11
CA ALA A 36 -25.85 22.83 13.07
C ALA A 36 -24.49 22.19 13.45
N GLU A 37 -24.02 22.41 14.68
CA GLU A 37 -22.80 21.81 15.24
C GLU A 37 -22.86 20.27 15.22
N ALA A 38 -24.01 19.67 15.58
CA ALA A 38 -24.17 18.22 15.54
C ALA A 38 -24.22 17.66 14.10
N ARG A 39 -24.69 18.44 13.14
CA ARG A 39 -24.69 18.06 11.72
C ARG A 39 -23.30 18.19 11.12
N GLU A 40 -22.59 19.26 11.41
CA GLU A 40 -21.21 19.50 10.99
C GLU A 40 -20.27 18.44 11.59
N ALA A 41 -20.44 18.09 12.88
CA ALA A 41 -19.72 16.99 13.51
C ALA A 41 -19.98 15.63 12.82
N ARG A 42 -21.24 15.35 12.42
CA ARG A 42 -21.57 14.13 11.67
C ARG A 42 -21.04 14.13 10.24
N GLU A 43 -20.99 15.28 9.58
CA GLU A 43 -20.40 15.42 8.24
C GLU A 43 -18.88 15.24 8.30
N VAL A 44 -18.21 15.74 9.34
CA VAL A 44 -16.78 15.51 9.60
C VAL A 44 -16.49 14.04 9.94
N GLU A 45 -17.27 13.43 10.84
CA GLU A 45 -17.11 12.01 11.22
C GLU A 45 -17.39 11.05 10.04
N ALA A 46 -18.35 11.41 9.17
CA ALA A 46 -18.61 10.69 7.93
C ALA A 46 -17.48 10.89 6.91
N ALA A 47 -16.90 12.09 6.80
CA ALA A 47 -15.76 12.35 5.92
C ALA A 47 -14.48 11.62 6.40
N GLU A 48 -14.24 11.56 7.70
CA GLU A 48 -13.16 10.79 8.31
C GLU A 48 -13.34 9.28 8.12
N SER A 49 -14.57 8.76 8.25
CA SER A 49 -14.88 7.36 7.96
C SER A 49 -14.71 7.00 6.47
N HIS A 50 -15.05 7.92 5.55
CA HIS A 50 -14.83 7.73 4.12
C HIS A 50 -13.34 7.79 3.75
N SER A 51 -12.55 8.61 4.45
CA SER A 51 -11.10 8.67 4.31
C SER A 51 -10.43 7.35 4.74
N GLN A 52 -10.84 6.79 5.89
CA GLN A 52 -10.31 5.52 6.41
C GLN A 52 -10.65 4.30 5.52
N LEU A 53 -11.82 4.32 4.86
CA LEU A 53 -12.21 3.27 3.89
C LEU A 53 -11.44 3.37 2.58
N ALA A 54 -11.01 4.58 2.18
CA ALA A 54 -10.27 4.81 0.93
C ALA A 54 -8.78 4.45 1.04
N ASP A 55 -8.23 4.50 2.26
CA ASP A 55 -6.79 4.40 2.47
C ASP A 55 -6.31 2.96 2.76
N GLY A 56 -7.23 1.99 2.90
CA GLY A 56 -6.89 0.58 3.19
C GLY A 56 -6.10 0.39 4.50
N SER A 57 -5.90 1.46 5.26
CA SER A 57 -5.04 1.59 6.44
C SER A 57 -5.81 1.30 7.73
N GLY A 58 -6.63 0.25 7.68
CA GLY A 58 -7.13 -0.35 8.92
C GLY A 58 -5.94 -0.75 9.81
N PRO A 59 -6.10 -0.77 11.15
CA PRO A 59 -5.05 -1.18 12.06
C PRO A 59 -4.42 -2.51 11.62
N VAL A 60 -3.10 -2.61 11.75
CA VAL A 60 -2.31 -3.79 11.35
C VAL A 60 -3.03 -5.04 11.87
N PRO A 61 -3.37 -5.99 10.98
CA PRO A 61 -4.02 -7.23 11.38
C PRO A 61 -3.24 -7.92 12.50
N ALA A 62 -3.93 -8.30 13.57
CA ALA A 62 -3.34 -9.11 14.63
C ALA A 62 -2.94 -10.49 14.09
N ALA A 63 -2.04 -11.18 14.79
CA ALA A 63 -1.66 -12.54 14.43
C ALA A 63 -2.90 -13.45 14.36
N GLY A 64 -3.04 -14.18 13.25
CA GLY A 64 -4.18 -15.08 13.01
C GLY A 64 -5.41 -14.40 12.41
N PHE A 65 -5.36 -13.10 12.09
CA PHE A 65 -6.46 -12.38 11.47
C PHE A 65 -6.84 -12.96 10.11
N PHE A 66 -5.88 -13.24 9.22
CA PHE A 66 -6.22 -13.67 7.86
C PHE A 66 -6.79 -15.09 7.86
N SER A 67 -6.24 -16.00 8.67
CA SER A 67 -6.74 -17.37 8.79
C SER A 67 -8.05 -17.50 9.57
N SER A 68 -8.47 -16.47 10.32
CA SER A 68 -9.80 -16.44 10.93
C SER A 68 -10.90 -16.05 9.96
N LEU A 69 -10.56 -15.40 8.84
CA LEU A 69 -11.52 -15.00 7.82
C LEU A 69 -12.13 -16.23 7.14
N ARG A 70 -13.44 -16.19 6.93
CA ARG A 70 -14.12 -17.19 6.11
C ARG A 70 -14.14 -16.73 4.67
N TYR A 71 -13.51 -17.50 3.79
CA TYR A 71 -13.51 -17.27 2.36
C TYR A 71 -14.92 -17.51 1.76
N LEU A 72 -15.43 -16.52 1.04
CA LEU A 72 -16.77 -16.56 0.41
C LEU A 72 -16.68 -16.78 -1.11
N GLY A 73 -15.60 -16.33 -1.74
CA GLY A 73 -15.39 -16.47 -3.16
C GLY A 73 -14.40 -15.45 -3.72
N GLN A 74 -14.29 -15.41 -5.04
CA GLN A 74 -13.38 -14.53 -5.75
C GLN A 74 -14.15 -13.54 -6.63
N LEU A 75 -13.81 -12.27 -6.55
CA LEU A 75 -14.37 -11.19 -7.38
C LEU A 75 -13.39 -10.83 -8.49
N ASP A 76 -13.88 -10.88 -9.74
CA ASP A 76 -13.15 -10.51 -10.96
C ASP A 76 -11.76 -11.18 -11.09
N LEU A 77 -11.63 -12.39 -10.54
CA LEU A 77 -10.36 -13.14 -10.47
C LEU A 77 -9.19 -12.37 -9.81
N THR A 78 -9.50 -11.29 -9.10
CA THR A 78 -8.52 -10.32 -8.60
C THR A 78 -8.60 -10.18 -7.08
N TYR A 79 -9.80 -10.23 -6.51
CA TYR A 79 -10.01 -10.04 -5.08
C TYR A 79 -10.58 -11.29 -4.44
N LEU A 80 -10.00 -11.71 -3.31
CA LEU A 80 -10.62 -12.69 -2.44
C LEU A 80 -11.65 -11.97 -1.57
N VAL A 81 -12.87 -12.47 -1.58
CA VAL A 81 -13.99 -11.95 -0.78
C VAL A 81 -14.13 -12.83 0.44
N CYS A 82 -13.99 -12.24 1.62
CA CYS A 82 -14.08 -12.94 2.88
C CYS A 82 -15.00 -12.19 3.86
N ASP A 83 -15.49 -12.88 4.88
CA ASP A 83 -16.09 -12.23 6.06
C ASP A 83 -15.45 -12.71 7.36
N GLY A 84 -15.52 -11.84 8.37
CA GLY A 84 -14.94 -12.07 9.69
C GLY A 84 -15.22 -10.90 10.62
N ASP A 85 -15.43 -11.17 11.91
CA ASP A 85 -15.61 -10.16 12.97
C ASP A 85 -16.62 -9.04 12.67
N GLY A 86 -17.70 -9.36 11.93
CA GLY A 86 -18.75 -8.40 11.59
C GLY A 86 -18.39 -7.47 10.43
N GLU A 87 -17.44 -7.84 9.57
CA GLU A 87 -16.98 -7.06 8.43
C GLU A 87 -16.88 -7.91 7.16
N LEU A 88 -17.00 -7.25 6.01
CA LEU A 88 -16.59 -7.77 4.72
C LEU A 88 -15.13 -7.38 4.48
N VAL A 89 -14.30 -8.35 4.10
CA VAL A 89 -12.88 -8.14 3.81
C VAL A 89 -12.60 -8.51 2.36
N LEU A 90 -12.05 -7.56 1.61
CA LEU A 90 -11.52 -7.79 0.27
C LEU A 90 -10.00 -7.87 0.38
N VAL A 91 -9.41 -8.96 -0.12
CA VAL A 91 -7.96 -9.12 -0.19
C VAL A 91 -7.54 -9.08 -1.65
N ASP A 92 -6.63 -8.17 -2.00
CA ASP A 92 -5.99 -8.16 -3.31
C ASP A 92 -5.10 -9.40 -3.43
N GLN A 93 -5.50 -10.32 -4.30
CA GLN A 93 -4.78 -11.57 -4.50
C GLN A 93 -3.34 -11.34 -4.95
N HIS A 94 -3.11 -10.36 -5.81
CA HIS A 94 -1.77 -10.11 -6.35
C HIS A 94 -0.87 -9.55 -5.27
N SER A 95 -1.32 -8.47 -4.60
CA SER A 95 -0.57 -7.84 -3.52
C SER A 95 -0.30 -8.83 -2.37
N ALA A 96 -1.27 -9.71 -2.04
CA ALA A 96 -1.10 -10.76 -1.04
C ALA A 96 -0.01 -11.77 -1.42
N HIS A 97 -0.05 -12.25 -2.65
CA HIS A 97 0.94 -13.19 -3.17
C HIS A 97 2.35 -12.60 -3.17
N GLU A 98 2.50 -11.37 -3.65
CA GLU A 98 3.78 -10.67 -3.65
C GLU A 98 4.34 -10.49 -2.24
N ARG A 99 3.49 -10.15 -1.27
CA ARG A 99 3.88 -10.03 0.14
C ARG A 99 4.37 -11.35 0.72
N VAL A 100 3.63 -12.43 0.49
CA VAL A 100 4.02 -13.78 0.95
C VAL A 100 5.33 -14.22 0.31
N GLU A 101 5.53 -13.92 -0.97
CA GLU A 101 6.74 -14.29 -1.69
C GLU A 101 7.95 -13.46 -1.23
N LEU A 102 7.78 -12.16 -1.00
CA LEU A 102 8.83 -11.31 -0.44
C LEU A 102 9.28 -11.83 0.92
N GLU A 103 8.34 -12.18 1.81
CA GLU A 103 8.69 -12.74 3.12
C GLU A 103 9.44 -14.06 3.00
N ARG A 104 9.00 -14.94 2.09
CA ARG A 104 9.70 -16.19 1.80
C ARG A 104 11.13 -15.94 1.32
N LEU A 105 11.33 -14.98 0.42
CA LEU A 105 12.65 -14.63 -0.11
C LEU A 105 13.55 -14.00 0.97
N ARG A 106 13.00 -13.14 1.83
CA ARG A 106 13.72 -12.59 3.00
C ARG A 106 14.21 -13.70 3.92
N GLY A 107 13.35 -14.68 4.24
CA GLY A 107 13.71 -15.82 5.07
C GLY A 107 14.79 -16.73 4.46
N GLN A 108 14.93 -16.73 3.14
CA GLN A 108 15.99 -17.49 2.45
C GLN A 108 17.28 -16.72 2.27
N ARG A 109 17.29 -15.39 2.41
CA ARG A 109 18.44 -14.52 2.16
C ARG A 109 19.70 -15.04 2.86
N GLY A 110 20.75 -15.28 2.08
CA GLY A 110 22.06 -15.72 2.60
C GLY A 110 22.10 -17.14 3.17
N SER A 111 21.02 -17.93 3.03
CA SER A 111 21.00 -19.34 3.39
C SER A 111 21.40 -20.24 2.21
N ALA A 112 21.69 -21.52 2.48
CA ALA A 112 21.87 -22.50 1.42
C ALA A 112 20.59 -22.75 0.60
N ASP A 113 19.44 -22.24 1.06
CA ASP A 113 18.13 -22.38 0.41
C ASP A 113 17.83 -21.25 -0.59
N VAL A 114 18.73 -20.28 -0.80
CA VAL A 114 18.60 -19.32 -1.90
C VAL A 114 18.57 -20.10 -3.21
N ALA A 115 17.41 -20.13 -3.86
CA ALA A 115 17.25 -20.87 -5.10
C ALA A 115 17.93 -20.10 -6.24
N VAL A 116 18.95 -20.71 -6.85
CA VAL A 116 19.76 -20.10 -7.91
C VAL A 116 19.69 -20.94 -9.19
N GLN A 117 19.52 -20.26 -10.32
CA GLN A 117 19.66 -20.85 -11.65
C GLN A 117 21.01 -20.43 -12.25
N ARG A 118 21.95 -21.37 -12.31
CA ARG A 118 23.20 -21.18 -13.07
C ARG A 118 22.94 -21.24 -14.57
N LEU A 119 23.53 -20.31 -15.30
CA LEU A 119 23.40 -20.23 -16.74
C LEU A 119 24.41 -21.18 -17.40
N LEU A 120 23.97 -21.89 -18.45
CA LEU A 120 24.84 -22.80 -19.21
C LEU A 120 26.01 -22.04 -19.86
N PHE A 121 25.75 -20.82 -20.31
CA PHE A 121 26.73 -19.86 -20.79
C PHE A 121 26.50 -18.53 -20.09
N PRO A 122 27.55 -17.84 -19.60
CA PRO A 122 27.40 -16.53 -19.02
C PRO A 122 26.73 -15.56 -20.00
N GLN A 123 25.75 -14.80 -19.53
CA GLN A 123 25.13 -13.71 -20.29
C GLN A 123 25.96 -12.45 -20.07
N THR A 124 26.39 -11.80 -21.15
CA THR A 124 27.15 -10.55 -21.06
C THR A 124 26.28 -9.34 -21.34
N ILE A 125 26.43 -8.28 -20.55
CA ILE A 125 25.76 -6.99 -20.78
C ILE A 125 26.78 -5.86 -20.82
N ASP A 126 26.57 -4.88 -21.70
CA ASP A 126 27.34 -3.64 -21.67
C ASP A 126 27.06 -2.86 -20.39
N ALA A 127 28.12 -2.33 -19.79
CA ALA A 127 28.08 -1.61 -18.54
C ALA A 127 29.01 -0.39 -18.58
N THR A 128 28.59 0.67 -17.90
CA THR A 128 29.39 1.86 -17.63
C THR A 128 30.44 1.57 -16.55
N ALA A 129 31.48 2.40 -16.47
CA ALA A 129 32.47 2.31 -15.39
C ALA A 129 31.82 2.40 -13.99
N ALA A 130 30.78 3.22 -13.83
CA ALA A 130 30.04 3.35 -12.59
C ALA A 130 29.30 2.05 -12.21
N GLU A 131 28.68 1.37 -13.17
CA GLU A 131 28.01 0.08 -12.94
C GLU A 131 29.01 -1.03 -12.62
N ILE A 132 30.18 -1.04 -13.25
CA ILE A 132 31.26 -1.99 -12.94
C ILE A 132 31.76 -1.79 -11.51
N GLU A 133 32.03 -0.55 -11.10
CA GLU A 133 32.42 -0.23 -9.73
C GLU A 133 31.31 -0.59 -8.73
N LEU A 134 30.04 -0.34 -9.09
CA LEU A 134 28.90 -0.68 -8.26
C LEU A 134 28.83 -2.20 -8.02
N VAL A 135 28.91 -3.02 -9.07
CA VAL A 135 28.92 -4.49 -8.94
C VAL A 135 30.09 -4.96 -8.08
N GLY A 136 31.26 -4.34 -8.20
CA GLY A 136 32.40 -4.64 -7.33
C GLY A 136 32.12 -4.38 -5.84
N ARG A 137 31.25 -3.40 -5.51
CA ARG A 137 30.85 -3.10 -4.13
C ARG A 137 29.69 -3.98 -3.64
N VAL A 138 28.68 -4.21 -4.48
CA VAL A 138 27.43 -4.88 -4.09
C VAL A 138 27.37 -6.36 -4.49
N GLY A 139 28.45 -6.93 -5.05
CA GLY A 139 28.49 -8.31 -5.53
C GLY A 139 28.09 -9.34 -4.48
N ASP A 140 28.59 -9.19 -3.25
CA ASP A 140 28.22 -10.07 -2.13
C ASP A 140 26.72 -9.96 -1.80
N ALA A 141 26.17 -8.75 -1.83
CA ALA A 141 24.75 -8.48 -1.64
C ALA A 141 23.88 -9.10 -2.76
N LEU A 142 24.34 -9.03 -4.01
CA LEU A 142 23.68 -9.68 -5.15
C LEU A 142 23.67 -11.21 -5.02
N ALA A 143 24.76 -11.79 -4.49
CA ALA A 143 24.85 -13.23 -4.25
C ALA A 143 23.83 -13.71 -3.20
N LEU A 144 23.51 -12.88 -2.17
CA LEU A 144 22.51 -13.22 -1.15
C LEU A 144 21.10 -13.45 -1.72
N VAL A 145 20.82 -12.95 -2.93
CA VAL A 145 19.52 -13.09 -3.59
C VAL A 145 19.60 -13.93 -4.86
N GLY A 146 20.76 -14.52 -5.15
CA GLY A 146 20.93 -15.50 -6.22
C GLY A 146 21.51 -14.98 -7.53
N TYR A 147 22.03 -13.75 -7.57
CA TYR A 147 22.80 -13.25 -8.71
C TYR A 147 24.29 -13.54 -8.52
N GLU A 148 24.94 -14.15 -9.52
CA GLU A 148 26.40 -14.22 -9.62
C GLU A 148 26.83 -13.35 -10.80
N VAL A 149 27.44 -12.19 -10.53
CA VAL A 149 27.80 -11.17 -11.53
C VAL A 149 29.22 -10.71 -11.31
N GLU A 150 30.00 -10.61 -12.37
CA GLU A 150 31.38 -10.12 -12.31
C GLU A 150 31.73 -9.20 -13.47
N ALA A 151 32.78 -8.40 -13.30
CA ALA A 151 33.35 -7.61 -14.38
C ALA A 151 34.03 -8.50 -15.42
N PHE A 152 33.75 -8.23 -16.70
CA PHE A 152 34.37 -8.90 -17.84
C PHE A 152 35.05 -7.87 -18.74
N GLY A 153 36.19 -7.35 -18.30
CA GLY A 153 36.87 -6.23 -18.95
C GLY A 153 36.35 -4.87 -18.49
N ALA A 154 36.58 -3.83 -19.30
CA ALA A 154 36.38 -2.44 -18.88
C ALA A 154 34.97 -1.87 -19.09
N ALA A 155 34.11 -2.56 -19.85
CA ALA A 155 32.80 -2.05 -20.24
C ALA A 155 31.71 -3.14 -20.31
N THR A 156 31.95 -4.28 -19.66
CA THR A 156 31.06 -5.45 -19.75
C THR A 156 30.97 -6.15 -18.41
N LEU A 157 29.77 -6.60 -18.06
CA LEU A 157 29.49 -7.48 -16.94
C LEU A 157 29.11 -8.87 -17.48
N ALA A 158 29.57 -9.92 -16.81
CA ALA A 158 29.18 -11.29 -17.06
C ALA A 158 28.29 -11.79 -15.92
N ILE A 159 27.10 -12.26 -16.28
CA ILE A 159 26.12 -12.88 -15.37
C ILE A 159 26.25 -14.38 -15.51
N LYS A 160 26.62 -15.06 -14.42
CA LYS A 160 26.81 -16.52 -14.37
C LYS A 160 25.61 -17.24 -13.77
N ALA A 161 24.90 -16.57 -12.88
CA ALA A 161 23.71 -17.12 -12.23
C ALA A 161 22.70 -16.03 -11.93
N VAL A 162 21.44 -16.44 -11.86
CA VAL A 162 20.28 -15.58 -11.58
C VAL A 162 19.38 -16.22 -10.53
N PRO A 163 18.54 -15.44 -9.82
CA PRO A 163 17.56 -15.99 -8.89
C PRO A 163 16.63 -16.97 -9.60
N ALA A 164 16.44 -18.16 -9.03
CA ALA A 164 15.51 -19.12 -9.58
C ALA A 164 14.07 -18.70 -9.27
N GLY A 165 13.14 -19.03 -10.19
CA GLY A 165 11.71 -18.77 -9.99
C GLY A 165 11.22 -17.43 -10.52
N VAL A 166 12.10 -16.57 -11.05
CA VAL A 166 11.69 -15.41 -11.86
C VAL A 166 11.08 -15.93 -13.17
N ARG A 167 9.77 -15.73 -13.35
CA ARG A 167 9.00 -16.32 -14.48
C ARG A 167 8.51 -15.31 -15.49
N HIS A 168 8.29 -14.06 -15.05
CA HIS A 168 7.58 -13.05 -15.83
C HIS A 168 8.48 -11.95 -16.38
N THR A 169 9.77 -11.98 -16.07
CA THR A 169 10.76 -11.08 -16.64
C THR A 169 12.05 -11.81 -16.95
N ASP A 170 12.86 -11.22 -17.82
CA ASP A 170 14.23 -11.65 -18.01
C ASP A 170 15.07 -11.15 -16.81
N PRO A 171 15.62 -12.05 -15.98
CA PRO A 171 16.41 -11.66 -14.82
C PRO A 171 17.64 -10.83 -15.19
N THR A 172 18.17 -10.97 -16.41
CA THR A 172 19.25 -10.12 -16.92
C THR A 172 18.80 -8.68 -17.11
N GLN A 173 17.60 -8.48 -17.68
CA GLN A 173 17.03 -7.14 -17.85
C GLN A 173 16.63 -6.51 -16.52
N LEU A 174 16.10 -7.31 -15.59
CA LEU A 174 15.81 -6.85 -14.23
C LEU A 174 17.07 -6.31 -13.54
N LEU A 175 18.14 -7.10 -13.53
CA LEU A 175 19.42 -6.68 -12.97
C LEU A 175 19.94 -5.40 -13.63
N ARG A 176 19.89 -5.33 -14.98
CA ARG A 176 20.35 -4.14 -15.72
C ARG A 176 19.60 -2.87 -15.31
N ARG A 177 18.26 -2.94 -15.20
CA ARG A 177 17.42 -1.82 -14.77
C ARG A 177 17.83 -1.34 -13.38
N LEU A 178 18.03 -2.27 -12.44
CA LEU A 178 18.37 -1.93 -11.05
C LEU A 178 19.79 -1.37 -10.92
N LEU A 179 20.76 -1.90 -11.66
CA LEU A 179 22.12 -1.34 -11.68
C LEU A 179 22.11 0.10 -12.21
N ALA A 180 21.35 0.37 -13.28
CA ALA A 180 21.19 1.72 -13.81
C ALA A 180 20.54 2.67 -12.80
N GLU A 181 19.47 2.24 -12.12
CA GLU A 181 18.81 3.01 -11.04
C GLU A 181 19.79 3.33 -9.92
N TRP A 182 20.45 2.32 -9.35
CA TRP A 182 21.37 2.48 -8.21
C TRP A 182 22.64 3.25 -8.54
N ALA A 183 23.06 3.28 -9.80
CA ALA A 183 24.16 4.13 -10.26
C ALA A 183 23.76 5.61 -10.30
N THR A 184 22.46 5.92 -10.44
CA THR A 184 21.95 7.30 -10.56
C THR A 184 21.44 7.92 -9.25
N GLU A 185 20.82 7.16 -8.35
CA GLU A 185 20.08 7.70 -7.19
C GLU A 185 20.93 8.19 -6.00
N GLY A 186 22.24 8.35 -6.15
CA GLY A 186 23.12 8.41 -4.96
C GLY A 186 23.14 7.06 -4.25
N ALA A 187 23.81 6.92 -3.11
CA ALA A 187 23.96 5.60 -2.48
C ALA A 187 22.89 5.31 -1.42
N PRO A 188 21.79 4.56 -1.74
CA PRO A 188 21.12 3.78 -0.72
C PRO A 188 22.11 2.80 -0.11
N SER A 189 21.88 2.40 1.14
CA SER A 189 22.67 1.35 1.78
C SER A 189 22.56 0.04 0.98
N ASP A 190 23.57 -0.82 1.09
CA ASP A 190 23.54 -2.12 0.40
C ASP A 190 22.36 -2.99 0.86
N GLU A 191 21.93 -2.83 2.11
CA GLU A 191 20.75 -3.49 2.65
C GLU A 191 19.47 -3.02 1.97
N GLU A 192 19.29 -1.71 1.76
CA GLU A 192 18.12 -1.18 1.03
C GLU A 192 18.10 -1.63 -0.43
N ARG A 193 19.28 -1.73 -1.08
CA ARG A 193 19.37 -2.27 -2.45
C ARG A 193 18.92 -3.73 -2.51
N VAL A 194 19.38 -4.54 -1.57
CA VAL A 194 18.97 -5.95 -1.47
C VAL A 194 17.48 -6.06 -1.24
N GLU A 195 16.91 -5.25 -0.35
CA GLU A 195 15.48 -5.25 -0.07
C GLU A 195 14.65 -4.87 -1.30
N ARG A 196 15.05 -3.82 -2.03
CA ARG A 196 14.40 -3.45 -3.30
C ARG A 196 14.48 -4.59 -4.33
N LEU A 197 15.64 -5.23 -4.43
CA LEU A 197 15.81 -6.34 -5.37
C LEU A 197 14.96 -7.56 -4.99
N LEU A 198 14.82 -7.87 -3.69
CA LEU A 198 13.91 -8.92 -3.22
C LEU A 198 12.45 -8.61 -3.56
N ALA A 199 12.02 -7.36 -3.37
CA ALA A 199 10.68 -6.90 -3.75
C ALA A 199 10.44 -7.09 -5.25
N GLU A 200 11.39 -6.65 -6.10
CA GLU A 200 11.32 -6.84 -7.54
C GLU A 200 11.28 -8.32 -7.95
N ILE A 201 12.11 -9.17 -7.34
CA ILE A 201 12.09 -10.61 -7.60
C ILE A 201 10.71 -11.18 -7.22
N ALA A 202 10.16 -10.82 -6.06
CA ALA A 202 8.84 -11.29 -5.62
C ALA A 202 7.76 -10.94 -6.65
N CYS A 203 7.70 -9.68 -7.10
CA CYS A 203 6.74 -9.21 -8.09
C CYS A 203 6.80 -9.97 -9.42
N HIS A 204 7.99 -10.41 -9.83
CA HIS A 204 8.17 -11.16 -11.09
C HIS A 204 8.20 -12.69 -10.92
N SER A 205 8.14 -13.20 -9.69
CA SER A 205 8.16 -14.63 -9.38
C SER A 205 6.77 -15.21 -9.16
N VAL A 206 5.82 -14.41 -8.69
CA VAL A 206 4.46 -14.91 -8.44
C VAL A 206 3.60 -14.88 -9.70
N VAL A 207 2.93 -16.00 -9.95
CA VAL A 207 1.95 -16.15 -11.01
C VAL A 207 0.63 -15.42 -10.64
N ARG A 208 0.39 -14.33 -11.38
CA ARG A 208 -0.87 -13.70 -11.84
C ARG A 208 -1.97 -13.29 -10.84
N ALA A 209 -2.21 -11.97 -10.81
CA ALA A 209 -3.58 -11.45 -10.79
C ALA A 209 -4.41 -12.10 -11.91
N GLY A 210 -5.62 -12.58 -11.63
CA GLY A 210 -6.51 -13.12 -12.67
C GLY A 210 -6.61 -14.65 -12.74
N ASP A 211 -5.84 -15.39 -11.96
CA ASP A 211 -6.00 -16.85 -11.88
C ASP A 211 -7.09 -17.23 -10.87
N ARG A 212 -7.91 -18.21 -11.23
CA ARG A 212 -8.96 -18.73 -10.33
C ARG A 212 -8.33 -19.59 -9.24
N LEU A 213 -8.48 -19.17 -7.99
CA LEU A 213 -8.08 -19.99 -6.83
C LEU A 213 -9.22 -20.93 -6.42
N SER A 214 -8.88 -22.18 -6.13
CA SER A 214 -9.77 -23.05 -5.36
C SER A 214 -9.91 -22.52 -3.92
N PRO A 215 -10.99 -22.89 -3.20
CA PRO A 215 -11.16 -22.49 -1.80
C PRO A 215 -9.95 -22.84 -0.92
N GLY A 216 -9.37 -24.03 -1.09
CA GLY A 216 -8.20 -24.45 -0.32
C GLY A 216 -6.94 -23.63 -0.63
N GLU A 217 -6.76 -23.18 -1.88
CA GLU A 217 -5.64 -22.29 -2.25
C GLU A 217 -5.82 -20.89 -1.67
N ALA A 218 -7.05 -20.35 -1.70
CA ALA A 218 -7.37 -19.06 -1.09
C ALA A 218 -7.14 -19.09 0.43
N GLU A 219 -7.64 -20.11 1.12
CA GLU A 219 -7.42 -20.31 2.56
C GLU A 219 -5.93 -20.50 2.89
N ALA A 220 -5.19 -21.23 2.05
CA ALA A 220 -3.75 -21.40 2.21
C ALA A 220 -3.00 -20.06 2.04
N LEU A 221 -3.41 -19.21 1.10
CA LEU A 221 -2.84 -17.87 0.93
C LEU A 221 -3.11 -16.99 2.16
N LEU A 222 -4.36 -16.96 2.64
CA LEU A 222 -4.73 -16.24 3.86
C LEU A 222 -3.89 -16.68 5.05
N LYS A 223 -3.73 -18.00 5.23
CA LYS A 223 -2.87 -18.55 6.29
C LYS A 223 -1.40 -18.14 6.16
N LYS A 224 -0.87 -18.03 4.94
CA LYS A 224 0.50 -17.57 4.72
C LYS A 224 0.66 -16.09 5.09
N LEU A 225 -0.34 -15.25 4.84
CA LEU A 225 -0.31 -13.83 5.20
C LEU A 225 -0.14 -13.60 6.71
N ASP A 226 -0.73 -14.45 7.56
CA ASP A 226 -0.53 -14.38 9.01
C ASP A 226 0.93 -14.58 9.45
N GLY A 227 1.74 -15.24 8.62
CA GLY A 227 3.17 -15.44 8.85
C GLY A 227 4.05 -14.31 8.32
N THR A 228 3.48 -13.24 7.75
CA THR A 228 4.24 -12.15 7.13
C THR A 228 4.31 -10.90 8.00
N GLU A 229 5.49 -10.30 8.10
CA GLU A 229 5.64 -8.99 8.73
C GLU A 229 5.05 -7.91 7.81
N HIS A 230 4.12 -7.11 8.32
CA HIS A 230 3.39 -6.06 7.57
C HIS A 230 2.48 -6.58 6.45
N ALA A 231 1.74 -7.65 6.75
CA ALA A 231 0.77 -8.30 5.85
C ALA A 231 -0.29 -7.36 5.21
N SER A 232 -0.53 -6.17 5.78
CA SER A 232 -1.53 -5.22 5.28
C SER A 232 -1.07 -4.35 4.10
N VAL A 233 0.24 -4.32 3.80
CA VAL A 233 0.81 -3.46 2.76
C VAL A 233 1.64 -4.34 1.83
N GLY A 234 1.49 -4.20 0.51
CA GLY A 234 2.27 -4.92 -0.51
C GLY A 234 3.69 -4.36 -0.66
N PRO A 235 4.57 -5.00 -1.44
CA PRO A 235 5.98 -4.58 -1.56
C PRO A 235 6.16 -3.14 -2.07
N HIS A 236 5.21 -2.65 -2.88
CA HIS A 236 5.23 -1.29 -3.44
C HIS A 236 4.31 -0.29 -2.71
N GLY A 237 3.88 -0.61 -1.48
CA GLY A 237 3.09 0.31 -0.66
C GLY A 237 1.57 0.27 -0.90
N ARG A 238 1.08 -0.58 -1.81
CA ARG A 238 -0.36 -0.76 -2.04
C ARG A 238 -1.00 -1.56 -0.90
N PRO A 239 -2.23 -1.25 -0.45
CA PRO A 239 -2.91 -2.08 0.54
C PRO A 239 -3.14 -3.50 0.04
N VAL A 240 -2.91 -4.50 0.89
CA VAL A 240 -3.23 -5.92 0.61
C VAL A 240 -4.70 -6.21 0.86
N LEU A 241 -5.34 -5.45 1.76
CA LEU A 241 -6.73 -5.68 2.12
C LEU A 241 -7.52 -4.38 2.28
N LEU A 242 -8.83 -4.48 2.09
CA LEU A 242 -9.82 -3.45 2.39
C LEU A 242 -10.89 -4.07 3.28
N ARG A 243 -11.32 -3.31 4.29
CA ARG A 243 -12.32 -3.75 5.28
C ARG A 243 -13.55 -2.87 5.18
N LEU A 244 -14.72 -3.49 5.18
CA LEU A 244 -16.00 -2.79 5.15
C LEU A 244 -16.90 -3.34 6.26
N PRO A 245 -17.12 -2.60 7.35
CA PRO A 245 -17.97 -3.05 8.45
C PRO A 245 -19.40 -3.35 7.99
N LEU A 246 -20.04 -4.38 8.53
CA LEU A 246 -21.43 -4.70 8.19
C LEU A 246 -22.39 -3.55 8.59
N ALA A 247 -22.06 -2.79 9.63
CA ALA A 247 -22.82 -1.59 10.01
C ALA A 247 -22.80 -0.52 8.90
N GLU A 248 -21.67 -0.37 8.20
CA GLU A 248 -21.55 0.52 7.05
C GLU A 248 -22.42 0.05 5.89
N ILE A 249 -22.40 -1.26 5.62
CA ILE A 249 -23.23 -1.87 4.58
C ILE A 249 -24.71 -1.68 4.92
N ALA A 250 -25.13 -1.97 6.16
CA ALA A 250 -26.49 -1.78 6.64
C ALA A 250 -26.96 -0.33 6.45
N ARG A 251 -26.12 0.64 6.85
CA ARG A 251 -26.39 2.07 6.66
C ARG A 251 -26.61 2.44 5.21
N ARG A 252 -25.83 1.87 4.27
CA ARG A 252 -26.00 2.10 2.81
C ARG A 252 -27.31 1.53 2.26
N PHE A 253 -27.88 0.53 2.92
CA PHE A 253 -29.23 0.03 2.65
C PHE A 253 -30.32 0.72 3.49
N GLY A 254 -29.98 1.73 4.31
CA GLY A 254 -30.91 2.44 5.18
C GLY A 254 -31.39 1.61 6.39
N ARG A 255 -30.57 0.66 6.86
CA ARG A 255 -30.86 -0.24 7.99
C ARG A 255 -29.92 0.01 9.17
#